data_AF-A0A950JUB2-F1
#
_entry.id   AF-A0A950JUB2-F1
#
_cell.length_a   1.000
_cell.length_b   1.000
_cell.length_c   1.000
_cell.angle_alpha   90.00
_cell.angle_beta   90.00
_cell.angle_gamma   90.00
#
_symmetry.space_group_name_H-M   'P 1'
#
loop_
_entity.id
_entity.type
_entity.pdbx_description
1 polymer ?
#
loop_
_entity_poly.entity_id
_entity_poly.type
_entity_poly.pdbx_seq_one_letter_code
_entity_poly.pdbx_strand_id
1 'polypeptide(L)'
;MDTRKALLAATIVALQGSSVAWASRPHGEIVISNDPTQNMTCSAGVCSPTNFHAVLNVTDLENLLAASDLTVSTQFLVGHRYKDVRNIRIAAPLSWSTVSKLSLGGTYGAYVKIDAPVSVLGGGGLVISGGAAFVEGIAVTFSSTNSVFSIGGHAYTLAADFPTLASGITANPSGYFALAGDYDAANDQFSKAPIESFSGVFLGLGHTISDLTIQKGRKLCQGMIAANQGYISYFSLSNLTVLLDRSSQHVGGVTGCNGGSISHVAVSGQISGSGQADAGGVAGINDAASIALTRSSATVRGGQAGGIAGQNDWYIYDSFASGSVNGVIDSGGLVGNNSYDIESSYATGSVSGSKNNTGGFAGSNRGSITNSYAMGSVNGAGGAAGGFVGYNVGSVEYAYSIGAVTGSKKYTGGFAGYDANEAIDTAYWDVDTSGFSNRGDGAGFPKYDPGITGLTSNKLQSGLPTGFDKRYWRQNSAINGGYPFLRDNPPQQ
;
A
#
# COMPACT_ATOMS: atom_id res chain seq x y z
N MET A 1 -25.15 -5.44 4.33
CA MET A 1 -25.65 -4.88 3.04
C MET A 1 -24.79 -3.71 2.53
N ASP A 2 -23.93 -3.09 3.37
CA ASP A 2 -23.07 -1.96 2.97
C ASP A 2 -21.71 -2.32 2.35
N THR A 3 -21.13 -3.49 2.65
CA THR A 3 -19.83 -3.90 2.10
C THR A 3 -19.82 -4.05 0.58
N ARG A 4 -20.95 -4.43 -0.04
CA ARG A 4 -21.05 -4.52 -1.52
C ARG A 4 -21.01 -3.16 -2.21
N LYS A 5 -21.44 -2.07 -1.56
CA LYS A 5 -21.38 -0.72 -2.15
C LYS A 5 -19.97 -0.14 -2.09
N ALA A 6 -19.28 -0.35 -0.97
CA ALA A 6 -17.86 -0.02 -0.84
C ALA A 6 -16.99 -0.86 -1.80
N LEU A 7 -17.31 -2.15 -1.98
CA LEU A 7 -16.62 -3.01 -2.95
C LEU A 7 -16.87 -2.56 -4.40
N LEU A 8 -18.09 -2.12 -4.75
CA LEU A 8 -18.39 -1.61 -6.10
C LEU A 8 -17.66 -0.28 -6.37
N ALA A 9 -17.58 0.62 -5.38
CA ALA A 9 -16.81 1.87 -5.45
C ALA A 9 -15.30 1.61 -5.50
N ALA A 10 -14.80 0.61 -4.77
CA ALA A 10 -13.44 0.11 -4.89
C ALA A 10 -13.19 -0.51 -6.28
N THR A 11 -14.18 -1.17 -6.90
CA THR A 11 -14.04 -1.70 -8.28
C THR A 11 -13.88 -0.58 -9.32
N ILE A 12 -14.32 0.65 -9.01
CA ILE A 12 -14.21 1.84 -9.88
C ILE A 12 -12.82 2.50 -9.77
N VAL A 13 -12.10 2.36 -8.65
CA VAL A 13 -10.77 2.99 -8.40
C VAL A 13 -9.64 1.97 -8.15
N ALA A 14 -9.96 0.69 -8.02
CA ALA A 14 -9.02 -0.38 -7.67
C ALA A 14 -9.23 -1.60 -8.57
N LEU A 15 -8.53 -1.59 -9.70
CA LEU A 15 -8.01 -2.79 -10.33
C LEU A 15 -6.64 -2.38 -10.85
N GLN A 16 -5.58 -2.60 -10.06
CA GLN A 16 -4.29 -3.19 -10.44
C GLN A 16 -3.39 -3.25 -9.19
N GLY A 17 -3.49 -4.35 -8.44
CA GLY A 17 -2.38 -4.89 -7.65
C GLY A 17 -1.87 -6.13 -8.37
N SER A 18 -0.58 -6.36 -8.32
CA SER A 18 0.22 -7.25 -9.18
C SER A 18 0.31 -6.82 -10.64
N SER A 19 1.50 -7.01 -11.22
CA SER A 19 1.81 -6.75 -12.61
C SER A 19 1.18 -7.83 -13.52
N VAL A 20 -0.13 -7.96 -13.43
CA VAL A 20 -0.95 -8.63 -14.45
C VAL A 20 -0.88 -7.77 -15.70
N ALA A 21 0.21 -7.98 -16.40
CA ALA A 21 0.31 -7.95 -17.83
C ALA A 21 -0.58 -6.85 -18.44
N TRP A 22 0.08 -5.72 -18.70
CA TRP A 22 -0.08 -4.95 -19.95
C TRP A 22 0.06 -5.80 -21.22
N ALA A 23 -0.15 -7.13 -21.16
CA ALA A 23 -0.45 -7.95 -22.31
C ALA A 23 -1.78 -7.47 -22.88
N SER A 24 -1.69 -6.42 -23.67
CA SER A 24 -2.26 -6.37 -25.01
C SER A 24 -3.61 -7.10 -25.09
N ARG A 25 -4.62 -6.58 -24.39
CA ARG A 25 -5.96 -6.70 -24.95
C ARG A 25 -5.96 -5.83 -26.21
N PRO A 26 -6.61 -6.25 -27.31
CA PRO A 26 -6.51 -5.59 -28.62
C PRO A 26 -7.30 -4.26 -28.68
N HIS A 27 -7.50 -3.60 -27.55
CA HIS A 27 -8.15 -2.31 -27.47
C HIS A 27 -7.06 -1.26 -27.43
N GLY A 28 -7.13 -0.34 -28.39
CA GLY A 28 -6.19 0.77 -28.50
C GLY A 28 -6.05 1.61 -27.24
N GLU A 29 -5.09 2.53 -27.26
CA GLU A 29 -4.83 3.52 -26.21
C GLU A 29 -4.78 4.93 -26.83
N ILE A 30 -5.36 5.92 -26.12
CA ILE A 30 -5.09 7.34 -26.36
C ILE A 30 -3.96 7.74 -25.42
N VAL A 31 -2.82 8.15 -25.97
CA VAL A 31 -1.68 8.64 -25.20
C VAL A 31 -1.67 10.16 -25.24
N ILE A 32 -1.80 10.79 -24.08
CA ILE A 32 -1.58 12.23 -23.90
C ILE A 32 -0.10 12.41 -23.56
N SER A 33 0.69 12.90 -24.51
CA SER A 33 2.16 13.02 -24.39
C SER A 33 2.69 14.29 -25.05
N ASN A 34 4.02 14.45 -25.06
CA ASN A 34 4.70 15.53 -25.80
C ASN A 34 4.89 15.21 -27.29
N ASP A 35 4.48 14.03 -27.76
CA ASP A 35 4.56 13.68 -29.17
C ASP A 35 3.51 14.46 -29.97
N PRO A 36 3.72 14.70 -31.29
CA PRO A 36 2.76 15.42 -32.12
C PRO A 36 1.38 14.74 -32.12
N THR A 37 0.31 15.55 -32.13
CA THR A 37 -1.06 15.02 -32.24
C THR A 37 -1.22 14.19 -33.50
N GLN A 38 -1.63 12.93 -33.34
CA GLN A 38 -1.75 11.96 -34.42
C GLN A 38 -2.98 11.09 -34.21
N ASN A 39 -3.67 10.78 -35.31
CA ASN A 39 -4.90 10.00 -35.31
C ASN A 39 -5.95 10.54 -34.34
N MET A 40 -6.03 11.87 -34.18
CA MET A 40 -7.02 12.58 -33.37
C MET A 40 -7.74 13.61 -34.22
N THR A 41 -9.03 13.81 -33.95
CA THR A 41 -9.84 14.92 -34.48
C THR A 41 -10.43 15.69 -33.32
N CYS A 42 -10.12 16.98 -33.22
CA CYS A 42 -10.65 17.88 -32.19
C CYS A 42 -11.56 18.92 -32.83
N SER A 43 -12.84 18.92 -32.45
CA SER A 43 -13.83 19.89 -32.94
C SER A 43 -14.93 20.11 -31.91
N ALA A 44 -15.39 21.36 -31.78
CA ALA A 44 -16.49 21.75 -30.90
C ALA A 44 -16.36 21.22 -29.44
N GLY A 45 -15.16 21.31 -28.86
CA GLY A 45 -14.90 20.87 -27.48
C GLY A 45 -14.81 19.35 -27.32
N VAL A 46 -14.69 18.58 -28.41
CA VAL A 46 -14.50 17.12 -28.35
C VAL A 46 -13.29 16.71 -29.17
N CYS A 47 -12.33 16.04 -28.53
CA CYS A 47 -11.23 15.33 -29.17
C CYS A 47 -11.54 13.84 -29.19
N SER A 48 -11.64 13.26 -30.39
CA SER A 48 -11.88 11.83 -30.60
C SER A 48 -10.71 11.19 -31.33
N PRO A 49 -10.35 9.94 -31.01
CA PRO A 49 -9.43 9.19 -31.82
C PRO A 49 -10.01 8.98 -33.22
N THR A 50 -9.18 8.60 -34.17
CA THR A 50 -9.55 8.13 -35.52
C THR A 50 -8.98 6.74 -35.80
N ASN A 51 -8.18 6.22 -34.88
CA ASN A 51 -7.56 4.90 -34.89
C ASN A 51 -7.29 4.45 -33.43
N PHE A 52 -6.98 3.17 -33.25
CA PHE A 52 -6.60 2.55 -31.98
C PHE A 52 -5.26 3.04 -31.40
N HIS A 53 -4.42 3.69 -32.19
CA HIS A 53 -3.17 4.29 -31.71
C HIS A 53 -3.24 5.79 -31.91
N ALA A 54 -3.75 6.49 -30.90
CA ALA A 54 -3.98 7.91 -30.96
C ALA A 54 -3.07 8.64 -29.97
N VAL A 55 -2.53 9.77 -30.41
CA VAL A 55 -1.69 10.64 -29.61
C VAL A 55 -2.33 12.00 -29.58
N LEU A 56 -2.54 12.55 -28.39
CA LEU A 56 -2.96 13.94 -28.21
C LEU A 56 -1.81 14.69 -27.54
N ASN A 57 -1.26 15.68 -28.24
CA ASN A 57 -0.18 16.49 -27.70
C ASN A 57 -0.68 17.32 -26.51
N VAL A 58 0.11 17.39 -25.43
CA VAL A 58 -0.22 18.17 -24.24
C VAL A 58 -0.44 19.64 -24.57
N THR A 59 0.42 20.27 -25.36
CA THR A 59 0.28 21.69 -25.71
C THR A 59 -1.00 21.96 -26.51
N ASP A 60 -1.37 21.06 -27.43
CA ASP A 60 -2.65 21.16 -28.15
C ASP A 60 -3.84 21.05 -27.18
N LEU A 61 -3.78 20.11 -26.25
CA LEU A 61 -4.80 19.90 -25.21
C LEU A 61 -4.93 21.13 -24.29
N GLU A 62 -3.83 21.69 -23.81
CA GLU A 62 -3.81 22.90 -22.98
C GLU A 62 -4.38 24.11 -23.73
N ASN A 63 -4.04 24.28 -25.00
CA ASN A 63 -4.59 25.34 -25.85
C ASN A 63 -6.11 25.20 -26.05
N LEU A 64 -6.61 23.97 -26.19
CA LEU A 64 -8.05 23.70 -26.30
C LEU A 64 -8.78 23.99 -24.98
N LEU A 65 -8.20 23.60 -23.84
CA LEU A 65 -8.72 23.89 -22.50
C LEU A 65 -8.69 25.39 -22.18
N ALA A 66 -7.77 26.15 -22.77
CA ALA A 66 -7.76 27.60 -22.65
C ALA A 66 -9.00 28.26 -23.27
N ALA A 67 -9.65 27.60 -24.24
CA ALA A 67 -10.81 28.14 -24.95
C ALA A 67 -12.17 27.71 -24.35
N SER A 68 -12.33 26.44 -23.97
CA SER A 68 -13.59 25.91 -23.42
C SER A 68 -13.40 24.60 -22.68
N ASP A 69 -14.48 24.09 -22.08
CA ASP A 69 -14.56 22.68 -21.67
C ASP A 69 -14.18 21.76 -22.83
N LEU A 70 -13.48 20.67 -22.52
CA LEU A 70 -13.01 19.70 -23.50
C LEU A 70 -13.33 18.28 -23.04
N THR A 71 -13.82 17.45 -23.96
CA THR A 71 -13.97 16.01 -23.78
C THR A 71 -12.98 15.26 -24.66
N VAL A 72 -12.15 14.40 -24.06
CA VAL A 72 -11.38 13.38 -24.78
C VAL A 72 -12.23 12.11 -24.84
N SER A 73 -12.95 11.94 -25.95
CA SER A 73 -13.81 10.78 -26.19
C SER A 73 -12.98 9.55 -26.48
N THR A 74 -13.45 8.39 -26.03
CA THR A 74 -12.87 7.09 -26.38
C THR A 74 -13.44 6.49 -27.65
N GLN A 75 -14.44 7.13 -28.27
CA GLN A 75 -15.16 6.57 -29.41
C GLN A 75 -14.76 7.20 -30.74
N PHE A 76 -14.74 6.38 -31.78
CA PHE A 76 -14.53 6.84 -33.15
C PHE A 76 -15.31 6.02 -34.17
N LEU A 77 -15.55 6.61 -35.34
CA LEU A 77 -16.26 5.96 -36.44
C LEU A 77 -15.27 5.27 -37.40
N VAL A 78 -15.56 4.01 -37.72
CA VAL A 78 -14.97 3.30 -38.87
C VAL A 78 -16.09 2.91 -39.81
N GLY A 79 -16.25 3.67 -40.90
CA GLY A 79 -17.44 3.58 -41.75
C GLY A 79 -18.69 4.00 -40.98
N HIS A 80 -19.63 3.06 -40.79
CA HIS A 80 -20.91 3.29 -40.08
C HIS A 80 -20.94 2.62 -38.69
N ARG A 81 -19.81 2.15 -38.18
CA ARG A 81 -19.73 1.45 -36.88
C ARG A 81 -18.82 2.20 -35.92
N TYR A 82 -19.29 2.35 -34.69
CA TYR A 82 -18.48 2.87 -33.59
C TYR A 82 -17.43 1.84 -33.15
N LYS A 83 -16.24 2.34 -32.84
CA LYS A 83 -15.10 1.63 -32.25
C LYS A 83 -14.64 2.39 -31.01
N ASP A 84 -14.10 1.66 -30.03
CA ASP A 84 -13.70 2.22 -28.73
C ASP A 84 -12.22 1.95 -28.42
N VAL A 85 -11.55 3.00 -28.01
CA VAL A 85 -10.22 3.02 -27.40
C VAL A 85 -10.42 3.10 -25.89
N ARG A 86 -10.47 1.97 -25.19
CA ARG A 86 -10.95 1.92 -23.79
C ARG A 86 -9.99 2.52 -22.76
N ASN A 87 -8.75 2.78 -23.16
CA ASN A 87 -7.68 3.27 -22.29
C ASN A 87 -7.24 4.68 -22.69
N ILE A 88 -7.05 5.54 -21.70
CA ILE A 88 -6.40 6.84 -21.84
C ILE A 88 -5.22 6.86 -20.89
N ARG A 89 -4.04 7.24 -21.38
CA ARG A 89 -2.82 7.37 -20.58
C ARG A 89 -2.30 8.79 -20.64
N ILE A 90 -2.22 9.45 -19.49
CA ILE A 90 -1.55 10.74 -19.35
C ILE A 90 -0.08 10.44 -19.07
N ALA A 91 0.76 10.56 -20.09
CA ALA A 91 2.18 10.20 -20.07
C ALA A 91 3.13 11.40 -20.00
N ALA A 92 2.62 12.62 -20.11
CA ALA A 92 3.38 13.85 -19.91
C ALA A 92 2.63 14.83 -19.00
N PRO A 93 3.33 15.72 -18.27
CA PRO A 93 2.69 16.67 -17.36
C PRO A 93 1.65 17.52 -18.08
N LEU A 94 0.50 17.76 -17.45
CA LEU A 94 -0.61 18.53 -18.02
C LEU A 94 -1.08 19.58 -17.02
N SER A 95 -1.26 20.83 -17.46
CA SER A 95 -1.76 21.89 -16.59
C SER A 95 -2.64 22.91 -17.29
N TRP A 96 -3.64 23.44 -16.58
CA TRP A 96 -4.44 24.55 -17.11
C TRP A 96 -4.98 25.43 -15.97
N SER A 97 -5.11 26.73 -16.25
CA SER A 97 -5.52 27.75 -15.28
C SER A 97 -6.91 28.33 -15.52
N THR A 98 -7.61 27.88 -16.56
CA THR A 98 -8.97 28.32 -16.87
C THR A 98 -10.00 27.64 -15.98
N VAL A 99 -11.25 28.10 -16.07
CA VAL A 99 -12.41 27.44 -15.44
C VAL A 99 -12.94 26.26 -16.27
N SER A 100 -12.22 25.88 -17.33
CA SER A 100 -12.60 24.80 -18.22
C SER A 100 -12.42 23.44 -17.55
N LYS A 101 -13.30 22.50 -17.90
CA LYS A 101 -13.27 21.11 -17.45
C LYS A 101 -12.67 20.22 -18.52
N LEU A 102 -11.76 19.35 -18.11
CA LEU A 102 -11.29 18.22 -18.89
C LEU A 102 -12.10 16.98 -18.53
N SER A 103 -12.88 16.47 -19.50
CA SER A 103 -13.61 15.21 -19.36
C SER A 103 -12.88 14.10 -20.12
N LEU A 104 -12.52 13.02 -19.43
CA LEU A 104 -11.83 11.87 -19.99
C LEU A 104 -12.80 10.69 -20.11
N GLY A 105 -13.01 10.27 -21.35
CA GLY A 105 -13.90 9.18 -21.74
C GLY A 105 -15.32 9.60 -22.12
N GLY A 106 -16.23 8.62 -22.10
CA GLY A 106 -17.60 8.75 -22.59
C GLY A 106 -18.51 7.64 -22.07
N THR A 107 -19.48 7.21 -22.89
CA THR A 107 -20.64 6.38 -22.46
C THR A 107 -20.29 4.98 -21.94
N TYR A 108 -19.14 4.41 -22.31
CA TYR A 108 -18.79 3.02 -21.98
C TYR A 108 -17.72 2.87 -20.88
N GLY A 109 -17.37 3.96 -20.18
CA GLY A 109 -16.42 3.97 -19.08
C GLY A 109 -14.97 3.77 -19.55
N ALA A 110 -14.21 4.86 -19.64
CA ALA A 110 -12.78 4.80 -19.92
C ALA A 110 -11.99 4.34 -18.68
N TYR A 111 -10.89 3.62 -18.89
CA TYR A 111 -9.87 3.45 -17.86
C TYR A 111 -8.76 4.47 -18.10
N VAL A 112 -8.56 5.37 -17.14
CA VAL A 112 -7.57 6.44 -17.21
C VAL A 112 -6.39 6.09 -16.33
N LYS A 113 -5.19 6.06 -16.91
CA LYS A 113 -3.96 5.92 -16.15
C LYS A 113 -3.19 7.23 -16.16
N ILE A 114 -2.83 7.70 -14.96
CA ILE A 114 -2.09 8.95 -14.76
C ILE A 114 -0.65 8.61 -14.42
N ASP A 115 0.23 8.71 -15.42
CA ASP A 115 1.67 8.43 -15.32
C ASP A 115 2.52 9.70 -15.19
N ALA A 116 1.90 10.88 -15.30
CA ALA A 116 2.55 12.18 -15.18
C ALA A 116 1.65 13.19 -14.44
N PRO A 117 2.24 14.23 -13.82
CA PRO A 117 1.48 15.17 -12.99
C PRO A 117 0.37 15.89 -13.75
N VAL A 118 -0.77 16.09 -13.09
CA VAL A 118 -1.91 16.86 -13.63
C VAL A 118 -2.22 17.99 -12.65
N SER A 119 -2.27 19.23 -13.14
CA SER A 119 -2.50 20.41 -12.31
C SER A 119 -3.67 21.25 -12.82
N VAL A 120 -4.76 21.27 -12.04
CA VAL A 120 -5.91 22.17 -12.25
C VAL A 120 -5.66 23.45 -11.45
N LEU A 121 -5.07 24.44 -12.12
CA LEU A 121 -4.62 25.70 -11.49
C LEU A 121 -5.76 26.73 -11.37
N GLY A 122 -6.81 26.59 -12.17
CA GLY A 122 -8.00 27.44 -12.14
C GLY A 122 -9.17 26.81 -11.39
N GLY A 123 -10.34 27.45 -11.45
CA GLY A 123 -11.60 26.89 -10.91
C GLY A 123 -12.27 25.85 -11.82
N GLY A 124 -11.49 25.17 -12.68
CA GLY A 124 -11.97 24.22 -13.67
C GLY A 124 -12.27 22.85 -13.09
N GLY A 125 -11.94 21.77 -13.81
CA GLY A 125 -12.13 20.45 -13.25
C GLY A 125 -11.64 19.29 -14.09
N LEU A 126 -11.48 18.13 -13.45
CA LEU A 126 -11.12 16.87 -14.06
C LEU A 126 -12.26 15.87 -13.84
N VAL A 127 -12.86 15.38 -14.92
CA VAL A 127 -13.97 14.43 -14.89
C VAL A 127 -13.53 13.15 -15.59
N ILE A 128 -13.51 12.04 -14.87
CA ILE A 128 -13.19 10.71 -15.41
C ILE A 128 -14.46 9.88 -15.44
N SER A 129 -14.90 9.52 -16.64
CA SER A 129 -16.17 8.81 -16.85
C SER A 129 -16.19 7.37 -16.33
N GLY A 130 -15.03 6.70 -16.31
CA GLY A 130 -14.87 5.33 -15.83
C GLY A 130 -13.91 5.24 -14.65
N GLY A 131 -12.97 4.29 -14.71
CA GLY A 131 -12.00 4.07 -13.64
C GLY A 131 -10.71 4.87 -13.83
N ALA A 132 -9.99 5.06 -12.72
CA ALA A 132 -8.70 5.73 -12.73
C ALA A 132 -7.65 4.97 -11.92
N ALA A 133 -6.40 5.03 -12.34
CA ALA A 133 -5.24 4.61 -11.57
C ALA A 133 -4.14 5.67 -11.61
N PHE A 134 -3.46 5.84 -10.49
CA PHE A 134 -2.44 6.86 -10.29
C PHE A 134 -1.10 6.16 -10.06
N VAL A 135 -0.08 6.54 -10.81
CA VAL A 135 1.26 6.04 -10.56
C VAL A 135 1.79 6.61 -9.24
N GLU A 136 2.47 5.77 -8.48
CA GLU A 136 3.09 6.17 -7.22
C GLU A 136 4.05 7.36 -7.42
N GLY A 137 3.96 8.36 -6.54
CA GLY A 137 4.77 9.58 -6.61
C GLY A 137 4.30 10.61 -7.64
N ILE A 138 3.23 10.33 -8.39
CA ILE A 138 2.60 11.27 -9.31
C ILE A 138 1.35 11.87 -8.67
N ALA A 139 1.24 13.20 -8.72
CA ALA A 139 0.16 13.95 -8.08
C ALA A 139 -0.87 14.50 -9.09
N VAL A 140 -2.13 14.56 -8.66
CA VAL A 140 -3.19 15.34 -9.32
C VAL A 140 -3.62 16.48 -8.41
N THR A 141 -3.15 17.69 -8.72
CA THR A 141 -3.27 18.87 -7.87
C THR A 141 -4.42 19.77 -8.32
N PHE A 142 -5.17 20.29 -7.35
CA PHE A 142 -6.20 21.30 -7.55
C PHE A 142 -5.89 22.55 -6.72
N SER A 143 -5.70 23.70 -7.37
CA SER A 143 -5.46 24.97 -6.66
C SER A 143 -6.71 25.56 -6.01
N SER A 144 -7.90 25.04 -6.35
CA SER A 144 -9.19 25.46 -5.81
C SER A 144 -10.01 24.26 -5.38
N THR A 145 -10.52 24.27 -4.16
CA THR A 145 -11.46 23.25 -3.64
C THR A 145 -12.85 23.35 -4.26
N ASN A 146 -13.14 24.42 -5.02
CA ASN A 146 -14.36 24.54 -5.82
C ASN A 146 -14.26 23.87 -7.21
N SER A 147 -13.08 23.33 -7.55
CA SER A 147 -12.89 22.63 -8.82
C SER A 147 -13.77 21.38 -8.88
N VAL A 148 -14.23 21.03 -10.08
CA VAL A 148 -14.98 19.80 -10.29
C VAL A 148 -14.01 18.62 -10.36
N PHE A 149 -14.15 17.66 -9.45
CA PHE A 149 -13.45 16.38 -9.56
C PHE A 149 -14.44 15.22 -9.46
N SER A 150 -14.42 14.33 -10.44
CA SER A 150 -15.25 13.12 -10.40
C SER A 150 -14.61 11.92 -11.11
N ILE A 151 -14.89 10.73 -10.59
CA ILE A 151 -14.46 9.45 -11.17
C ILE A 151 -15.66 8.50 -11.16
N GLY A 152 -15.94 7.85 -12.29
CA GLY A 152 -17.01 6.85 -12.42
C GLY A 152 -18.40 7.42 -12.10
N GLY A 153 -18.60 8.72 -12.32
CA GLY A 153 -19.85 9.41 -11.99
C GLY A 153 -19.99 9.82 -10.51
N HIS A 154 -18.99 9.56 -9.66
CA HIS A 154 -18.97 10.02 -8.28
C HIS A 154 -18.19 11.32 -8.14
N ALA A 155 -18.84 12.38 -7.65
CA ALA A 155 -18.21 13.66 -7.37
C ALA A 155 -17.47 13.62 -6.02
N TYR A 156 -16.23 14.10 -6.01
CA TYR A 156 -15.38 14.15 -4.83
C TYR A 156 -15.36 15.55 -4.23
N THR A 157 -15.47 15.62 -2.90
CA THR A 157 -15.21 16.83 -2.13
C THR A 157 -13.70 17.00 -1.99
N LEU A 158 -13.16 18.09 -2.55
CA LEU A 158 -11.74 18.44 -2.44
C LEU A 158 -11.46 19.10 -1.09
N ALA A 159 -10.45 18.61 -0.39
CA ALA A 159 -9.96 19.18 0.86
C ALA A 159 -8.55 19.76 0.66
N ALA A 160 -8.37 21.03 1.03
CA ALA A 160 -7.06 21.70 1.01
C ALA A 160 -6.25 21.48 2.30
N ASP A 161 -6.93 21.09 3.38
CA ASP A 161 -6.34 20.87 4.68
C ASP A 161 -7.00 19.69 5.41
N PHE A 162 -6.28 19.16 6.39
CA PHE A 162 -6.71 17.99 7.15
C PHE A 162 -7.92 18.26 8.07
N PRO A 163 -8.04 19.40 8.77
CA PRO A 163 -9.25 19.72 9.54
C PRO A 163 -10.53 19.78 8.68
N THR A 164 -10.47 20.33 7.47
CA THR A 164 -11.59 20.37 6.53
C THR A 164 -11.93 18.97 6.02
N LEU A 165 -10.93 18.15 5.73
CA LEU A 165 -11.13 16.73 5.40
C LEU A 165 -11.86 16.01 6.54
N ALA A 166 -11.38 16.14 7.78
CA ALA A 166 -11.92 15.46 8.94
C ALA A 166 -13.37 15.89 9.26
N SER A 167 -13.65 17.19 9.19
CA SER A 167 -15.01 17.72 9.41
C SER A 167 -15.98 17.34 8.28
N GLY A 168 -15.51 17.36 7.02
CA GLY A 168 -16.28 16.89 5.86
C GLY A 168 -16.67 15.42 5.98
N ILE A 169 -15.71 14.55 6.36
CA ILE A 169 -15.97 13.13 6.62
C ILE A 169 -16.94 12.96 7.78
N THR A 170 -16.79 13.74 8.85
CA THR A 170 -17.71 13.67 10.01
C THR A 170 -19.15 14.02 9.59
N ALA A 171 -19.33 14.99 8.68
CA ALA A 171 -20.64 15.37 8.16
C ALA A 171 -21.22 14.33 7.18
N ASN A 172 -20.37 13.63 6.42
CA ASN A 172 -20.80 12.59 5.48
C ASN A 172 -19.81 11.41 5.43
N PRO A 173 -19.90 10.46 6.38
CA PRO A 173 -18.90 9.38 6.50
C PRO A 173 -18.81 8.44 5.31
N SER A 174 -19.86 8.38 4.48
CA SER A 174 -19.94 7.57 3.25
C SER A 174 -19.65 8.37 1.97
N GLY A 175 -19.23 9.63 2.11
CA GLY A 175 -18.90 10.52 1.00
C GLY A 175 -17.62 10.16 0.25
N TYR A 176 -17.39 10.88 -0.85
CA TYR A 176 -16.18 10.79 -1.67
C TYR A 176 -15.33 12.02 -1.40
N PHE A 177 -14.09 11.82 -0.95
CA PHE A 177 -13.19 12.89 -0.54
C PHE A 177 -11.84 12.74 -1.25
N ALA A 178 -11.22 13.86 -1.60
CA ALA A 178 -9.88 13.85 -2.13
C ALA A 178 -9.03 15.01 -1.60
N LEU A 179 -7.72 14.80 -1.47
CA LEU A 179 -6.79 15.90 -1.21
C LEU A 179 -6.63 16.74 -2.48
N ALA A 180 -6.65 18.06 -2.31
CA ALA A 180 -6.39 19.01 -3.39
C ALA A 180 -4.88 19.26 -3.61
N GLY A 181 -4.08 19.01 -2.57
CA GLY A 181 -2.65 19.26 -2.53
C GLY A 181 -2.00 18.60 -1.32
N ASP A 182 -0.68 18.72 -1.22
CA ASP A 182 0.05 18.37 0.00
C ASP A 182 -0.39 19.27 1.16
N TYR A 183 -0.33 18.74 2.38
CA TYR A 183 -0.73 19.45 3.58
C TYR A 183 0.23 19.22 4.73
N ASP A 184 0.68 20.30 5.36
CA ASP A 184 1.49 20.29 6.59
C ASP A 184 0.57 20.46 7.81
N ALA A 185 0.47 19.41 8.62
CA ALA A 185 -0.37 19.34 9.80
C ALA A 185 0.36 19.71 11.11
N ALA A 186 1.56 20.29 11.06
CA ALA A 186 2.36 20.59 12.27
C ALA A 186 1.64 21.49 13.28
N ASN A 187 0.74 22.36 12.80
CA ASN A 187 -0.02 23.28 13.65
C ASN A 187 -1.36 22.69 14.14
N ASP A 188 -1.74 21.51 13.64
CA ASP A 188 -2.97 20.85 14.05
C ASP A 188 -2.76 20.10 15.37
N GLN A 189 -3.74 20.20 16.26
CA GLN A 189 -3.67 19.59 17.58
C GLN A 189 -4.80 18.57 17.76
N PHE A 190 -4.46 17.28 17.68
CA PHE A 190 -5.42 16.20 17.89
C PHE A 190 -5.09 15.42 19.16
N SER A 191 -6.01 15.41 20.13
CA SER A 191 -5.89 14.62 21.36
C SER A 191 -6.49 13.21 21.24
N LYS A 192 -7.15 12.93 20.12
CA LYS A 192 -7.77 11.65 19.77
C LYS A 192 -7.79 11.53 18.25
N ALA A 193 -8.19 10.37 17.73
CA ALA A 193 -8.42 10.19 16.31
C ALA A 193 -9.33 11.33 15.77
N PRO A 194 -8.86 12.11 14.77
CA PRO A 194 -9.59 13.25 14.22
C PRO A 194 -10.82 12.82 13.42
N ILE A 195 -10.78 11.62 12.83
CA ILE A 195 -11.91 10.99 12.16
C ILE A 195 -12.33 9.76 12.98
N GLU A 196 -13.54 9.75 13.54
CA GLU A 196 -13.99 8.63 14.39
C GLU A 196 -14.39 7.39 13.57
N SER A 197 -14.97 7.57 12.38
CA SER A 197 -15.33 6.46 11.50
C SER A 197 -15.40 6.90 10.04
N PHE A 198 -15.02 6.03 9.12
CA PHE A 198 -15.11 6.29 7.70
C PHE A 198 -15.66 5.09 6.93
N SER A 199 -16.62 5.29 6.03
CA SER A 199 -17.21 4.23 5.18
C SER A 199 -17.30 4.61 3.70
N GLY A 200 -16.76 5.76 3.32
CA GLY A 200 -16.77 6.31 1.97
C GLY A 200 -15.51 5.97 1.17
N VAL A 201 -15.14 6.88 0.27
CA VAL A 201 -13.92 6.78 -0.55
C VAL A 201 -13.03 8.00 -0.32
N PHE A 202 -11.78 7.77 0.05
CA PHE A 202 -10.77 8.82 0.26
C PHE A 202 -9.57 8.58 -0.65
N LEU A 203 -9.28 9.57 -1.50
CA LEU A 203 -8.12 9.56 -2.40
C LEU A 203 -7.17 10.71 -2.05
N GLY A 204 -5.91 10.43 -1.72
CA GLY A 204 -4.95 11.53 -1.61
C GLY A 204 -4.40 12.01 -2.96
N LEU A 205 -4.71 11.33 -4.07
CA LEU A 205 -4.26 11.72 -5.40
C LEU A 205 -2.75 11.94 -5.52
N GLY A 206 -1.96 11.16 -4.78
CA GLY A 206 -0.49 11.26 -4.75
C GLY A 206 0.06 12.23 -3.71
N HIS A 207 -0.81 12.92 -2.95
CA HIS A 207 -0.40 13.94 -1.98
C HIS A 207 0.03 13.37 -0.63
N THR A 208 0.77 14.21 0.10
CA THR A 208 1.28 13.93 1.44
C THR A 208 0.59 14.79 2.49
N ILE A 209 0.20 14.16 3.60
CA ILE A 209 -0.08 14.84 4.86
C ILE A 209 1.17 14.68 5.74
N SER A 210 1.86 15.77 6.05
CA SER A 210 3.06 15.76 6.89
C SER A 210 2.77 16.21 8.31
N ASP A 211 3.63 15.80 9.26
CA ASP A 211 3.74 16.36 10.61
C ASP A 211 2.47 16.23 11.48
N LEU A 212 1.56 15.33 11.08
CA LEU A 212 0.34 15.04 11.84
C LEU A 212 0.70 14.46 13.20
N THR A 213 0.20 15.09 14.27
CA THR A 213 0.38 14.60 15.63
C THR A 213 -0.96 14.26 16.27
N ILE A 214 -1.10 12.99 16.67
CA ILE A 214 -2.25 12.45 17.39
C ILE A 214 -1.79 12.05 18.78
N GLN A 215 -2.09 12.89 19.76
CA GLN A 215 -1.74 12.72 21.16
C GLN A 215 -2.65 11.71 21.86
N LYS A 216 -2.36 11.51 23.15
CA LYS A 216 -2.95 10.49 24.03
C LYS A 216 -4.46 10.68 24.19
N GLY A 217 -5.23 9.88 23.46
CA GLY A 217 -6.67 9.76 23.57
C GLY A 217 -7.08 8.43 24.19
N ARG A 218 -8.30 8.37 24.75
CA ARG A 218 -8.93 7.15 25.29
C ARG A 218 -9.93 6.60 24.29
N LYS A 219 -9.50 5.77 23.34
CA LYS A 219 -10.39 5.13 22.37
C LYS A 219 -9.89 3.72 22.08
N LEU A 220 -10.81 2.80 21.84
CA LEU A 220 -10.47 1.42 21.50
C LEU A 220 -9.50 1.35 20.29
N CYS A 221 -9.78 2.14 19.26
CA CYS A 221 -9.00 2.25 18.04
C CYS A 221 -8.45 3.69 17.90
N GLN A 222 -7.19 3.84 17.49
CA GLN A 222 -6.56 5.14 17.28
C GLN A 222 -5.66 5.16 16.05
N GLY A 223 -5.70 6.27 15.31
CA GLY A 223 -4.94 6.57 14.10
C GLY A 223 -5.49 7.85 13.47
N MET A 224 -5.06 8.19 12.25
CA MET A 224 -5.68 9.26 11.46
C MET A 224 -7.21 9.08 11.38
N ILE A 225 -7.64 7.82 11.21
CA ILE A 225 -9.02 7.37 11.30
C ILE A 225 -9.10 6.36 12.45
N ALA A 226 -10.12 6.42 13.32
CA ALA A 226 -10.23 5.42 14.39
C ALA A 226 -10.67 4.07 13.81
N ALA A 227 -11.75 4.07 13.03
CA ALA A 227 -12.30 2.88 12.39
C ALA A 227 -12.56 3.11 10.90
N ASN A 228 -11.90 2.32 10.04
CA ASN A 228 -12.12 2.32 8.60
C ASN A 228 -13.07 1.19 8.20
N GLN A 229 -14.08 1.51 7.40
CA GLN A 229 -14.99 0.60 6.70
C GLN A 229 -15.12 0.96 5.21
N GLY A 230 -14.35 1.96 4.75
CA GLY A 230 -14.40 2.50 3.40
C GLY A 230 -13.21 2.06 2.55
N TYR A 231 -12.90 2.86 1.53
CA TYR A 231 -11.74 2.70 0.66
C TYR A 231 -10.81 3.91 0.82
N ILE A 232 -9.56 3.68 1.20
CA ILE A 232 -8.55 4.72 1.43
C ILE A 232 -7.36 4.44 0.53
N SER A 233 -6.94 5.43 -0.28
CA SER A 233 -5.85 5.19 -1.23
C SER A 233 -5.07 6.42 -1.71
N TYR A 234 -3.90 6.16 -2.29
CA TYR A 234 -3.04 7.10 -3.02
C TYR A 234 -2.60 8.32 -2.21
N PHE A 235 -2.02 8.11 -1.03
CA PHE A 235 -1.52 9.21 -0.21
C PHE A 235 -0.38 8.78 0.71
N SER A 236 0.38 9.76 1.21
CA SER A 236 1.44 9.52 2.18
C SER A 236 1.15 10.22 3.50
N LEU A 237 1.47 9.56 4.62
CA LEU A 237 1.61 10.13 5.94
C LEU A 237 3.10 10.27 6.25
N SER A 238 3.60 11.50 6.26
CA SER A 238 5.00 11.81 6.52
C SER A 238 5.21 12.37 7.93
N ASN A 239 6.25 11.93 8.62
CA ASN A 239 6.56 12.39 9.98
C ASN A 239 5.37 12.31 10.96
N LEU A 240 4.55 11.25 10.84
CA LEU A 240 3.38 11.04 11.67
C LEU A 240 3.79 10.68 13.10
N THR A 241 3.15 11.29 14.10
CA THR A 241 3.30 10.90 15.50
C THR A 241 1.95 10.46 16.07
N VAL A 242 1.82 9.17 16.43
CA VAL A 242 0.64 8.64 17.12
C VAL A 242 1.05 8.08 18.48
N LEU A 243 0.57 8.71 19.56
CA LEU A 243 0.89 8.34 20.93
C LEU A 243 -0.36 7.90 21.69
N LEU A 244 -0.29 6.77 22.36
CA LEU A 244 -1.43 6.23 23.11
C LEU A 244 -1.26 6.29 24.61
N ASP A 245 -2.40 6.28 25.28
CA ASP A 245 -2.48 5.98 26.69
C ASP A 245 -2.70 4.47 26.94
N ARG A 246 -2.85 4.10 28.22
CA ARG A 246 -2.94 2.70 28.63
C ARG A 246 -4.27 2.01 28.26
N SER A 247 -5.28 2.74 27.80
CA SER A 247 -6.65 2.23 27.63
C SER A 247 -7.01 1.86 26.19
N SER A 248 -6.31 2.41 25.21
CA SER A 248 -6.51 2.08 23.80
C SER A 248 -5.90 0.73 23.44
N GLN A 249 -6.62 -0.06 22.64
CA GLN A 249 -6.22 -1.44 22.31
C GLN A 249 -5.60 -1.58 20.93
N HIS A 250 -6.01 -0.77 19.94
CA HIS A 250 -5.51 -0.89 18.57
C HIS A 250 -5.02 0.44 18.01
N VAL A 251 -3.83 0.42 17.42
CA VAL A 251 -3.08 1.60 17.01
C VAL A 251 -2.53 1.42 15.61
N GLY A 252 -2.90 2.32 14.70
CA GLY A 252 -2.24 2.43 13.41
C GLY A 252 -1.95 3.87 13.03
N GLY A 253 -1.08 4.05 12.04
CA GLY A 253 -0.88 5.38 11.45
C GLY A 253 -2.12 5.83 10.68
N VAL A 254 -2.62 4.98 9.77
CA VAL A 254 -3.83 5.25 8.98
C VAL A 254 -5.07 4.98 9.82
N THR A 255 -5.18 3.79 10.41
CA THR A 255 -6.35 3.43 11.21
C THR A 255 -6.03 2.58 12.43
N GLY A 256 -6.77 2.76 13.53
CA GLY A 256 -6.67 1.81 14.64
C GLY A 256 -7.27 0.46 14.26
N CYS A 257 -8.49 0.48 13.75
CA CYS A 257 -9.24 -0.70 13.35
C CYS A 257 -9.59 -0.64 11.87
N ASN A 258 -9.16 -1.64 11.10
CA ASN A 258 -9.43 -1.72 9.67
C ASN A 258 -10.44 -2.82 9.35
N GLY A 259 -11.65 -2.43 8.97
CA GLY A 259 -12.63 -3.28 8.28
C GLY A 259 -12.87 -2.89 6.82
N GLY A 260 -12.18 -1.85 6.33
CA GLY A 260 -12.21 -1.36 4.96
C GLY A 260 -10.92 -1.66 4.17
N SER A 261 -10.86 -1.21 2.92
CA SER A 261 -9.66 -1.40 2.08
C SER A 261 -8.69 -0.23 2.21
N ILE A 262 -7.41 -0.54 2.34
CA ILE A 262 -6.32 0.44 2.31
C ILE A 262 -5.35 0.03 1.21
N SER A 263 -5.06 0.93 0.26
CA SER A 263 -4.07 0.62 -0.77
C SER A 263 -3.27 1.81 -1.27
N HIS A 264 -2.04 1.62 -1.76
CA HIS A 264 -1.19 2.72 -2.25
C HIS A 264 -0.98 3.81 -1.19
N VAL A 265 -0.73 3.39 0.05
CA VAL A 265 -0.46 4.29 1.17
C VAL A 265 0.99 4.12 1.63
N ALA A 266 1.63 5.24 1.98
CA ALA A 266 2.93 5.23 2.64
C ALA A 266 2.82 5.86 4.02
N VAL A 267 3.43 5.24 5.04
CA VAL A 267 3.46 5.80 6.41
C VAL A 267 4.89 5.87 6.92
N SER A 268 5.29 7.02 7.46
CA SER A 268 6.55 7.22 8.18
C SER A 268 6.33 8.00 9.47
N GLY A 269 7.27 7.91 10.40
CA GLY A 269 7.22 8.57 11.71
C GLY A 269 7.21 7.58 12.88
N GLN A 270 6.50 7.90 13.96
CA GLN A 270 6.49 7.15 15.21
C GLN A 270 5.07 6.75 15.63
N ILE A 271 4.84 5.44 15.77
CA ILE A 271 3.59 4.86 16.26
C ILE A 271 3.86 4.17 17.61
N SER A 272 3.28 4.69 18.69
CA SER A 272 3.55 4.20 20.04
C SER A 272 2.28 3.80 20.78
N GLY A 273 1.97 2.49 20.73
CA GLY A 273 0.99 1.82 21.56
C GLY A 273 1.49 1.47 22.97
N SER A 274 0.57 1.03 23.83
CA SER A 274 0.90 0.48 25.14
C SER A 274 1.47 -0.94 25.01
N GLY A 275 2.08 -1.48 26.07
CA GLY A 275 2.60 -2.85 26.06
C GLY A 275 1.54 -3.96 25.98
N GLN A 276 0.25 -3.61 25.89
CA GLN A 276 -0.87 -4.53 25.67
C GLN A 276 -1.66 -4.21 24.40
N ALA A 277 -1.31 -3.13 23.69
CA ALA A 277 -2.03 -2.70 22.50
C ALA A 277 -1.47 -3.35 21.24
N ASP A 278 -2.32 -3.63 20.26
CA ASP A 278 -1.90 -3.98 18.91
C ASP A 278 -1.47 -2.71 18.19
N ALA A 279 -0.23 -2.67 17.72
CA ALA A 279 0.35 -1.52 17.05
C ALA A 279 0.91 -1.91 15.69
N GLY A 280 0.44 -1.23 14.65
CA GLY A 280 0.98 -1.30 13.30
C GLY A 280 1.36 0.05 12.74
N GLY A 281 2.28 0.10 11.78
CA GLY A 281 2.57 1.33 11.06
C GLY A 281 1.36 1.83 10.26
N VAL A 282 0.54 0.92 9.72
CA VAL A 282 -0.67 1.24 8.95
C VAL A 282 -1.92 1.05 9.79
N ALA A 283 -2.10 -0.15 10.35
CA ALA A 283 -3.31 -0.54 11.08
C ALA A 283 -2.97 -1.16 12.45
N GLY A 284 -3.75 -0.90 13.49
CA GLY A 284 -3.63 -1.68 14.73
C GLY A 284 -4.07 -3.12 14.51
N ILE A 285 -5.30 -3.28 14.03
CA ILE A 285 -5.90 -4.55 13.62
C ILE A 285 -6.45 -4.44 12.20
N ASN A 286 -6.25 -5.51 11.41
CA ASN A 286 -6.84 -5.71 10.10
C ASN A 286 -7.83 -6.89 10.12
N ASP A 287 -9.14 -6.65 9.97
CA ASP A 287 -10.19 -7.63 10.31
C ASP A 287 -11.06 -8.09 9.12
N ALA A 288 -11.42 -7.20 8.18
CA ALA A 288 -12.46 -7.54 7.18
C ALA A 288 -12.15 -7.19 5.71
N ALA A 289 -11.07 -6.47 5.42
CA ALA A 289 -10.73 -6.06 4.06
C ALA A 289 -9.21 -5.87 3.89
N SER A 290 -8.73 -5.77 2.65
CA SER A 290 -7.30 -5.92 2.37
C SER A 290 -6.49 -4.66 2.65
N ILE A 291 -5.25 -4.86 3.10
CA ILE A 291 -4.16 -3.89 2.99
C ILE A 291 -3.29 -4.34 1.82
N ALA A 292 -3.14 -3.48 0.81
CA ALA A 292 -2.47 -3.82 -0.44
C ALA A 292 -1.53 -2.72 -0.90
N LEU A 293 -0.41 -3.03 -1.56
CA LEU A 293 0.44 -2.02 -2.22
C LEU A 293 0.84 -0.89 -1.26
N THR A 294 1.05 -1.22 0.00
CA THR A 294 1.20 -0.25 1.10
C THR A 294 2.54 -0.45 1.75
N ARG A 295 3.14 0.67 2.20
CA ARG A 295 4.45 0.64 2.85
C ARG A 295 4.48 1.39 4.17
N SER A 296 5.32 0.93 5.08
CA SER A 296 5.63 1.67 6.30
C SER A 296 7.11 1.69 6.65
N SER A 297 7.66 2.88 6.82
CA SER A 297 8.97 3.12 7.44
C SER A 297 8.84 3.60 8.90
N ALA A 298 7.62 3.54 9.46
CA ALA A 298 7.37 4.04 10.80
C ALA A 298 8.04 3.17 11.87
N THR A 299 8.55 3.80 12.92
CA THR A 299 9.00 3.09 14.12
C THR A 299 7.79 2.74 14.97
N VAL A 300 7.60 1.45 15.24
CA VAL A 300 6.40 0.92 15.90
C VAL A 300 6.74 0.34 17.27
N ARG A 301 5.95 0.71 18.28
CA ARG A 301 6.00 0.12 19.62
C ARG A 301 4.61 -0.33 20.07
N GLY A 302 4.49 -1.53 20.64
CA GLY A 302 3.20 -2.07 21.10
C GLY A 302 3.31 -3.34 21.94
N GLY A 303 2.14 -3.93 22.25
CA GLY A 303 1.95 -5.29 22.75
C GLY A 303 2.21 -6.28 21.62
N GLN A 304 1.21 -6.48 20.75
CA GLN A 304 1.45 -7.04 19.42
C GLN A 304 1.97 -5.92 18.53
N ALA A 305 3.15 -6.07 17.93
CA ALA A 305 3.75 -5.01 17.14
C ALA A 305 4.20 -5.52 15.77
N GLY A 306 3.79 -4.80 14.72
CA GLY A 306 4.20 -5.05 13.33
C GLY A 306 4.43 -3.77 12.56
N GLY A 307 5.24 -3.80 11.50
CA GLY A 307 5.47 -2.63 10.65
C GLY A 307 4.24 -2.23 9.83
N ILE A 308 3.40 -3.18 9.41
CA ILE A 308 2.12 -2.91 8.74
C ILE A 308 0.96 -3.00 9.72
N ALA A 309 0.81 -4.14 10.40
CA ALA A 309 -0.29 -4.39 11.33
C ALA A 309 0.18 -5.00 12.66
N GLY A 310 -0.46 -4.61 13.77
CA GLY A 310 -0.26 -5.30 15.04
C GLY A 310 -0.84 -6.71 15.00
N GLN A 311 -2.12 -6.80 14.62
CA GLN A 311 -2.85 -8.04 14.39
C GLN A 311 -3.44 -8.09 12.97
N ASN A 312 -3.33 -9.23 12.32
CA ASN A 312 -3.85 -9.47 10.99
C ASN A 312 -4.80 -10.67 10.95
N ASP A 313 -6.07 -10.41 10.67
CA ASP A 313 -7.14 -11.41 10.52
C ASP A 313 -7.74 -11.39 9.09
N TRP A 314 -7.13 -10.64 8.15
CA TRP A 314 -7.53 -10.58 6.74
C TRP A 314 -6.33 -10.45 5.78
N TYR A 315 -6.58 -10.36 4.46
CA TYR A 315 -5.52 -10.32 3.45
C TYR A 315 -4.59 -9.11 3.59
N ILE A 316 -3.27 -9.37 3.58
CA ILE A 316 -2.22 -8.37 3.31
C ILE A 316 -1.41 -8.83 2.10
N TYR A 317 -1.24 -7.98 1.10
CA TYR A 317 -0.42 -8.35 -0.06
C TYR A 317 0.33 -7.18 -0.69
N ASP A 318 1.39 -7.49 -1.45
CA ASP A 318 2.23 -6.50 -2.14
C ASP A 318 2.65 -5.34 -1.22
N SER A 319 2.94 -5.63 0.05
CA SER A 319 3.15 -4.61 1.08
C SER A 319 4.50 -4.81 1.77
N PHE A 320 5.08 -3.74 2.32
CA PHE A 320 6.37 -3.86 3.00
C PHE A 320 6.60 -2.90 4.16
N ALA A 321 7.46 -3.33 5.08
CA ALA A 321 7.86 -2.51 6.22
C ALA A 321 9.38 -2.42 6.39
N SER A 322 9.89 -1.21 6.64
CA SER A 322 11.32 -0.96 6.85
C SER A 322 11.65 -0.28 8.18
N GLY A 323 10.63 0.21 8.90
CA GLY A 323 10.80 0.84 10.21
C GLY A 323 11.09 -0.18 11.32
N SER A 324 11.73 0.27 12.40
CA SER A 324 12.05 -0.60 13.53
C SER A 324 10.81 -0.95 14.35
N VAL A 325 10.73 -2.19 14.86
CA VAL A 325 9.60 -2.70 15.65
C VAL A 325 10.06 -3.11 17.04
N ASN A 326 9.37 -2.64 18.07
CA ASN A 326 9.61 -2.98 19.47
C ASN A 326 8.30 -3.45 20.13
N GLY A 327 8.08 -4.76 20.18
CA GLY A 327 6.89 -5.34 20.78
C GLY A 327 7.13 -5.90 22.18
N VAL A 328 6.04 -6.01 22.94
CA VAL A 328 6.06 -6.63 24.26
C VAL A 328 5.63 -8.09 24.18
N ILE A 329 4.50 -8.39 23.54
CA ILE A 329 3.89 -9.71 23.45
C ILE A 329 4.51 -10.46 22.27
N ASP A 330 3.95 -10.33 21.05
CA ASP A 330 4.51 -10.84 19.80
C ASP A 330 5.01 -9.66 18.94
N SER A 331 6.17 -9.82 18.33
CA SER A 331 6.82 -8.77 17.54
C SER A 331 7.24 -9.33 16.19
N GLY A 332 6.77 -8.72 15.10
CA GLY A 332 7.20 -9.07 13.75
C GLY A 332 7.57 -7.84 12.93
N GLY A 333 8.44 -7.97 11.94
CA GLY A 333 8.79 -6.83 11.10
C GLY A 333 7.62 -6.35 10.24
N LEU A 334 6.77 -7.26 9.74
CA LEU A 334 5.55 -6.92 9.01
C LEU A 334 4.32 -6.94 9.92
N VAL A 335 4.14 -8.03 10.68
CA VAL A 335 2.94 -8.25 11.52
C VAL A 335 3.29 -8.81 12.90
N GLY A 336 2.64 -8.34 13.96
CA GLY A 336 2.83 -8.92 15.29
C GLY A 336 2.23 -10.33 15.39
N ASN A 337 0.94 -10.43 15.11
CA ASN A 337 0.17 -11.68 15.11
C ASN A 337 -0.58 -11.85 13.78
N ASN A 338 -0.42 -12.99 13.13
CA ASN A 338 -1.09 -13.30 11.86
C ASN A 338 -2.04 -14.50 12.02
N SER A 339 -3.30 -14.31 11.62
CA SER A 339 -4.34 -15.33 11.59
C SER A 339 -4.86 -15.60 10.17
N TYR A 340 -4.36 -14.88 9.16
CA TYR A 340 -4.87 -14.95 7.79
C TYR A 340 -3.74 -14.87 6.75
N ASP A 341 -4.09 -14.79 5.47
CA ASP A 341 -3.16 -14.82 4.35
C ASP A 341 -2.35 -13.53 4.20
N ILE A 342 -1.03 -13.71 4.05
CA ILE A 342 -0.07 -12.69 3.64
C ILE A 342 0.68 -13.18 2.40
N GLU A 343 0.73 -12.37 1.35
CA GLU A 343 1.38 -12.72 0.07
C GLU A 343 2.29 -11.61 -0.43
N SER A 344 3.39 -11.98 -1.11
CA SER A 344 4.24 -11.04 -1.86
C SER A 344 4.65 -9.80 -1.06
N SER A 345 5.05 -10.02 0.19
CA SER A 345 5.33 -8.94 1.15
C SER A 345 6.70 -9.11 1.80
N TYR A 346 7.28 -8.03 2.32
CA TYR A 346 8.60 -8.11 2.95
C TYR A 346 8.83 -7.14 4.11
N ALA A 347 9.76 -7.50 4.99
CA ALA A 347 10.16 -6.67 6.12
C ALA A 347 11.68 -6.53 6.22
N THR A 348 12.18 -5.30 6.35
CA THR A 348 13.63 -5.01 6.46
C THR A 348 14.04 -4.34 7.77
N GLY A 349 13.07 -3.83 8.54
CA GLY A 349 13.32 -3.18 9.82
C GLY A 349 13.75 -4.14 10.92
N SER A 350 14.62 -3.68 11.83
CA SER A 350 15.04 -4.47 13.00
C SER A 350 13.87 -4.72 13.95
N VAL A 351 13.79 -5.91 14.54
CA VAL A 351 12.71 -6.32 15.44
C VAL A 351 13.28 -6.66 16.82
N SER A 352 12.67 -6.10 17.87
CA SER A 352 12.95 -6.45 19.27
C SER A 352 11.67 -6.86 19.97
N GLY A 353 11.72 -7.96 20.73
CA GLY A 353 10.61 -8.46 21.52
C GLY A 353 11.04 -8.86 22.93
N SER A 354 10.15 -8.66 23.91
CA SER A 354 10.51 -8.79 25.34
C SER A 354 9.80 -9.90 26.13
N LYS A 355 8.63 -10.39 25.68
CA LYS A 355 7.85 -11.38 26.45
C LYS A 355 7.59 -12.70 25.73
N ASN A 356 6.91 -12.70 24.57
CA ASN A 356 6.52 -13.95 23.90
C ASN A 356 7.40 -14.19 22.67
N ASN A 357 6.93 -13.88 21.46
CA ASN A 357 7.58 -14.35 20.24
C ASN A 357 8.11 -13.18 19.42
N THR A 358 9.22 -13.42 18.71
CA THR A 358 9.87 -12.39 17.91
C THR A 358 10.31 -13.00 16.58
N GLY A 359 9.78 -12.46 15.48
CA GLY A 359 10.17 -12.88 14.12
C GLY A 359 10.60 -11.69 13.28
N GLY A 360 11.48 -11.90 12.30
CA GLY A 360 11.84 -10.82 11.36
C GLY A 360 10.68 -10.40 10.45
N PHE A 361 9.73 -11.29 10.20
CA PHE A 361 8.50 -11.04 9.43
C PHE A 361 7.26 -11.03 10.32
N ALA A 362 7.02 -12.13 11.04
CA ALA A 362 5.85 -12.31 11.90
C ALA A 362 6.25 -12.76 13.31
N GLY A 363 5.69 -12.14 14.36
CA GLY A 363 5.90 -12.61 15.72
C GLY A 363 5.27 -13.99 15.95
N SER A 364 4.00 -14.12 15.59
CA SER A 364 3.22 -15.36 15.65
C SER A 364 2.42 -15.55 14.36
N ASN A 365 2.40 -16.77 13.82
CA ASN A 365 1.69 -17.13 12.60
C ASN A 365 0.74 -18.32 12.80
N ARG A 366 -0.53 -18.11 12.50
CA ARG A 366 -1.61 -19.12 12.43
C ARG A 366 -2.29 -19.15 11.05
N GLY A 367 -2.05 -18.16 10.20
CA GLY A 367 -2.53 -18.07 8.83
C GLY A 367 -1.52 -18.60 7.82
N SER A 368 -1.67 -18.21 6.56
CA SER A 368 -0.73 -18.53 5.48
C SER A 368 0.20 -17.36 5.19
N ILE A 369 1.49 -17.62 5.01
CA ILE A 369 2.46 -16.64 4.52
C ILE A 369 3.13 -17.21 3.28
N THR A 370 2.99 -16.55 2.14
CA THR A 370 3.59 -17.00 0.88
C THR A 370 4.40 -15.91 0.19
N ASN A 371 5.42 -16.31 -0.57
CA ASN A 371 6.25 -15.42 -1.39
C ASN A 371 6.74 -14.18 -0.61
N SER A 372 7.35 -14.38 0.55
CA SER A 372 7.64 -13.27 1.46
C SER A 372 9.02 -13.37 2.09
N TYR A 373 9.64 -12.25 2.47
CA TYR A 373 10.99 -12.28 3.03
C TYR A 373 11.26 -11.28 4.15
N ALA A 374 12.23 -11.61 5.01
CA ALA A 374 12.68 -10.75 6.11
C ALA A 374 14.19 -10.53 6.10
N MET A 375 14.61 -9.29 6.35
CA MET A 375 16.04 -8.90 6.33
C MET A 375 16.53 -8.26 7.61
N GLY A 376 15.62 -7.74 8.44
CA GLY A 376 15.98 -7.05 9.68
C GLY A 376 16.54 -8.01 10.74
N SER A 377 17.47 -7.52 11.55
CA SER A 377 17.97 -8.26 12.72
C SER A 377 16.87 -8.46 13.76
N VAL A 378 16.88 -9.62 14.43
CA VAL A 378 15.90 -10.03 15.42
C VAL A 378 16.55 -10.17 16.79
N ASN A 379 15.99 -9.51 17.81
CA ASN A 379 16.37 -9.66 19.21
C ASN A 379 15.15 -10.09 20.06
N GLY A 380 15.03 -11.39 20.33
CA GLY A 380 13.93 -11.97 21.10
C GLY A 380 14.35 -12.34 22.53
N ALA A 381 14.12 -11.45 23.49
CA ALA A 381 14.49 -11.68 24.89
C ALA A 381 13.46 -12.51 25.70
N GLY A 382 12.27 -12.74 25.12
CA GLY A 382 11.10 -13.25 25.82
C GLY A 382 10.84 -14.75 25.65
N GLY A 383 10.75 -15.25 24.43
CA GLY A 383 10.31 -16.61 24.10
C GLY A 383 10.94 -17.10 22.81
N ALA A 384 10.13 -17.50 21.82
CA ALA A 384 10.67 -18.03 20.56
C ALA A 384 11.16 -16.90 19.63
N ALA A 385 12.37 -17.05 19.09
CA ALA A 385 12.99 -16.06 18.21
C ALA A 385 13.37 -16.70 16.86
N GLY A 386 12.89 -16.15 15.75
CA GLY A 386 13.20 -16.63 14.40
C GLY A 386 13.53 -15.51 13.44
N GLY A 387 14.42 -15.75 12.47
CA GLY A 387 14.77 -14.74 11.46
C GLY A 387 13.60 -14.36 10.55
N PHE A 388 12.62 -15.24 10.39
CA PHE A 388 11.37 -14.99 9.67
C PHE A 388 10.16 -15.00 10.62
N VAL A 389 9.94 -16.09 11.35
CA VAL A 389 8.77 -16.27 12.23
C VAL A 389 9.18 -16.67 13.64
N GLY A 390 8.62 -16.02 14.66
CA GLY A 390 8.87 -16.40 16.06
C GLY A 390 8.21 -17.73 16.40
N TYR A 391 6.88 -17.79 16.32
CA TYR A 391 6.06 -18.97 16.59
C TYR A 391 5.14 -19.28 15.42
N ASN A 392 5.22 -20.49 14.87
CA ASN A 392 4.46 -20.91 13.70
C ASN A 392 3.54 -22.10 14.02
N VAL A 393 2.30 -22.01 13.54
CA VAL A 393 1.29 -23.09 13.53
C VAL A 393 0.58 -23.17 12.18
N GLY A 394 0.57 -22.07 11.42
CA GLY A 394 0.04 -21.99 10.05
C GLY A 394 1.08 -22.33 8.98
N SER A 395 0.72 -22.13 7.71
CA SER A 395 1.60 -22.45 6.57
C SER A 395 2.57 -21.32 6.24
N VAL A 396 3.80 -21.68 5.88
CA VAL A 396 4.78 -20.74 5.31
C VAL A 396 5.45 -21.37 4.10
N GLU A 397 5.37 -20.68 2.95
CA GLU A 397 5.89 -21.18 1.68
C GLU A 397 6.61 -20.09 0.87
N TYR A 398 7.66 -20.51 0.15
CA TYR A 398 8.48 -19.65 -0.70
C TYR A 398 8.97 -18.41 0.04
N ALA A 399 9.53 -18.61 1.23
CA ALA A 399 9.95 -17.54 2.10
C ALA A 399 11.44 -17.59 2.44
N TYR A 400 12.03 -16.45 2.77
CA TYR A 400 13.41 -16.46 3.28
C TYR A 400 13.72 -15.41 4.34
N SER A 401 14.78 -15.66 5.11
CA SER A 401 15.32 -14.70 6.08
C SER A 401 16.84 -14.55 5.97
N ILE A 402 17.34 -13.34 6.23
CA ILE A 402 18.79 -13.05 6.23
C ILE A 402 19.30 -12.33 7.49
N GLY A 403 18.41 -11.76 8.31
CA GLY A 403 18.84 -10.97 9.46
C GLY A 403 19.49 -11.83 10.55
N ALA A 404 20.44 -11.25 11.29
CA ALA A 404 21.00 -11.87 12.49
C ALA A 404 19.92 -12.10 13.54
N VAL A 405 19.96 -13.24 14.25
CA VAL A 405 18.98 -13.59 15.28
C VAL A 405 19.68 -13.82 16.61
N THR A 406 19.23 -13.10 17.64
CA THR A 406 19.64 -13.33 19.03
C THR A 406 18.42 -13.65 19.89
N GLY A 407 18.48 -14.75 20.64
CA GLY A 407 17.46 -15.14 21.60
C GLY A 407 18.07 -15.48 22.97
N SER A 408 17.35 -15.19 24.05
CA SER A 408 17.82 -15.44 25.43
C SER A 408 17.18 -16.69 26.07
N LYS A 409 16.25 -17.35 25.37
CA LYS A 409 15.50 -18.52 25.87
C LYS A 409 15.55 -19.69 24.87
N LYS A 410 14.80 -20.77 25.19
CA LYS A 410 14.97 -22.14 24.69
C LYS A 410 14.87 -22.32 23.16
N TYR A 411 14.09 -21.50 22.46
CA TYR A 411 13.82 -21.70 21.03
C TYR A 411 14.33 -20.50 20.22
N THR A 412 15.41 -20.69 19.49
CA THR A 412 15.99 -19.68 18.61
C THR A 412 16.47 -20.37 17.35
N GLY A 413 16.03 -19.89 16.20
CA GLY A 413 16.44 -20.44 14.90
C GLY A 413 16.67 -19.36 13.85
N GLY A 414 17.47 -19.69 12.85
CA GLY A 414 17.81 -18.78 11.75
C GLY A 414 16.59 -18.38 10.91
N PHE A 415 15.57 -19.24 10.80
CA PHE A 415 14.31 -18.96 10.12
C PHE A 415 13.12 -18.93 11.10
N ALA A 416 12.90 -20.01 11.82
CA ALA A 416 11.78 -20.15 12.76
C ALA A 416 12.28 -20.29 14.20
N GLY A 417 11.62 -19.63 15.15
CA GLY A 417 11.84 -19.91 16.56
C GLY A 417 11.26 -21.26 16.95
N TYR A 418 9.96 -21.43 16.76
CA TYR A 418 9.23 -22.67 17.04
C TYR A 418 8.20 -22.91 15.94
N ASP A 419 8.26 -24.06 15.27
CA ASP A 419 7.25 -24.54 14.33
C ASP A 419 6.53 -25.76 14.91
N ALA A 420 5.27 -25.60 15.28
CA ALA A 420 4.54 -26.59 16.07
C ALA A 420 4.22 -27.88 15.31
N ASN A 421 4.10 -27.79 13.97
CA ASN A 421 3.51 -28.84 13.15
C ASN A 421 4.33 -29.15 11.89
N GLU A 422 5.59 -28.69 11.79
CA GLU A 422 6.38 -28.74 10.54
C GLU A 422 5.56 -28.20 9.36
N ALA A 423 4.87 -27.08 9.57
CA ALA A 423 3.94 -26.48 8.62
C ALA A 423 4.65 -25.56 7.62
N ILE A 424 5.97 -25.46 7.72
CA ILE A 424 6.84 -24.78 6.78
C ILE A 424 7.26 -25.81 5.72
N ASP A 425 7.07 -25.49 4.43
CA ASP A 425 7.36 -26.43 3.34
C ASP A 425 8.58 -26.01 2.49
N THR A 426 8.61 -24.77 2.00
CA THR A 426 9.69 -24.25 1.16
C THR A 426 10.23 -22.94 1.71
N ALA A 427 11.21 -23.01 2.60
CA ALA A 427 11.82 -21.85 3.25
C ALA A 427 13.36 -21.88 3.23
N TYR A 428 13.96 -20.70 3.17
CA TYR A 428 15.41 -20.52 3.16
C TYR A 428 15.89 -19.56 4.23
N TRP A 429 17.08 -19.78 4.78
CA TRP A 429 17.73 -18.80 5.64
C TRP A 429 19.21 -18.69 5.31
N ASP A 430 19.75 -17.49 5.50
CA ASP A 430 21.16 -17.22 5.28
C ASP A 430 22.01 -17.62 6.49
N VAL A 431 22.83 -18.65 6.31
CA VAL A 431 23.70 -19.17 7.37
C VAL A 431 24.90 -18.28 7.66
N ASP A 432 25.27 -17.40 6.73
CA ASP A 432 26.46 -16.55 6.89
C ASP A 432 26.13 -15.27 7.69
N THR A 433 24.88 -14.80 7.65
CA THR A 433 24.45 -13.53 8.27
C THR A 433 23.57 -13.71 9.51
N SER A 434 22.94 -14.87 9.68
CA SER A 434 22.01 -15.17 10.79
C SER A 434 22.67 -15.25 12.17
N GLY A 435 23.99 -15.47 12.23
CA GLY A 435 24.74 -15.63 13.48
C GLY A 435 24.82 -17.08 14.01
N PHE A 436 24.31 -18.07 13.27
CA PHE A 436 24.44 -19.50 13.62
C PHE A 436 25.53 -20.19 12.78
N SER A 437 26.15 -21.21 13.34
CA SER A 437 27.19 -21.99 12.66
C SER A 437 26.71 -23.33 12.09
N ASN A 438 25.57 -23.87 12.54
CA ASN A 438 25.06 -25.16 12.04
C ASN A 438 23.84 -24.99 11.13
N ARG A 439 23.84 -25.73 10.01
CA ARG A 439 22.71 -25.74 9.05
C ARG A 439 21.40 -26.29 9.61
N GLY A 440 21.46 -27.07 10.68
CA GLY A 440 20.29 -27.55 11.43
C GLY A 440 19.78 -26.57 12.48
N ASP A 441 20.27 -25.33 12.52
CA ASP A 441 19.75 -24.32 13.45
C ASP A 441 18.71 -23.41 12.76
N GLY A 442 18.14 -23.83 11.62
CA GLY A 442 17.11 -23.09 10.89
C GLY A 442 15.80 -22.96 11.67
N ALA A 443 15.45 -23.96 12.46
CA ALA A 443 14.36 -23.92 13.42
C ALA A 443 14.89 -24.16 14.84
N GLY A 444 14.39 -23.40 15.80
CA GLY A 444 14.68 -23.66 17.23
C GLY A 444 13.95 -24.91 17.74
N PHE A 445 12.79 -25.22 17.18
CA PHE A 445 12.08 -26.49 17.38
C PHE A 445 11.05 -26.72 16.25
N PRO A 446 10.95 -27.94 15.68
CA PRO A 446 11.94 -29.00 15.81
C PRO A 446 13.28 -28.56 15.20
N LYS A 447 14.40 -29.08 15.71
CA LYS A 447 15.73 -28.66 15.22
C LYS A 447 15.96 -29.03 13.75
N TYR A 448 15.32 -30.08 13.27
CA TYR A 448 15.46 -30.58 11.90
C TYR A 448 14.14 -30.50 11.16
N ASP A 449 13.68 -29.27 10.95
CA ASP A 449 12.51 -29.02 10.13
C ASP A 449 12.87 -29.23 8.64
N PRO A 450 12.23 -30.18 7.94
CA PRO A 450 12.57 -30.51 6.55
C PRO A 450 12.23 -29.40 5.57
N GLY A 451 11.31 -28.49 5.90
CA GLY A 451 10.93 -27.39 5.02
C GLY A 451 11.85 -26.16 5.11
N ILE A 452 12.81 -26.17 6.03
CA ILE A 452 13.75 -25.06 6.24
C ILE A 452 15.16 -25.44 5.78
N THR A 453 15.63 -24.80 4.71
CA THR A 453 16.95 -25.05 4.13
C THR A 453 17.92 -23.88 4.37
N GLY A 454 19.02 -24.15 5.07
CA GLY A 454 20.12 -23.18 5.23
C GLY A 454 20.98 -23.06 3.98
N LEU A 455 21.14 -21.85 3.45
CA LEU A 455 22.00 -21.51 2.30
C LEU A 455 23.01 -20.43 2.71
N THR A 456 24.19 -20.45 2.10
CA THR A 456 25.17 -19.35 2.24
C THR A 456 24.70 -18.14 1.44
N SER A 457 25.12 -16.92 1.80
CA SER A 457 24.81 -15.69 1.05
C SER A 457 25.12 -15.85 -0.43
N ASN A 458 26.31 -16.39 -0.74
CA ASN A 458 26.75 -16.67 -2.11
C ASN A 458 25.76 -17.55 -2.89
N LYS A 459 25.10 -18.52 -2.24
CA LYS A 459 24.12 -19.39 -2.91
C LYS A 459 22.82 -18.64 -3.14
N LEU A 460 22.32 -17.93 -2.12
CA LEU A 460 21.12 -17.09 -2.23
C LEU A 460 21.27 -15.98 -3.27
N GLN A 461 22.49 -15.51 -3.54
CA GLN A 461 22.81 -14.46 -4.52
C GLN A 461 23.18 -14.98 -5.93
N SER A 462 23.29 -16.31 -6.11
CA SER A 462 23.73 -16.93 -7.39
C SER A 462 22.59 -17.39 -8.30
N GLY A 463 21.36 -17.39 -7.81
CA GLY A 463 20.16 -17.77 -8.54
C GLY A 463 18.92 -17.69 -7.65
N LEU A 464 17.74 -17.85 -8.25
CA LEU A 464 16.53 -18.11 -7.48
C LEU A 464 16.63 -19.49 -6.81
N PRO A 465 16.37 -19.62 -5.50
CA PRO A 465 16.31 -20.90 -4.83
C PRO A 465 15.24 -21.84 -5.44
N THR A 466 15.39 -23.14 -5.23
CA THR A 466 14.41 -24.12 -5.70
C THR A 466 13.00 -23.79 -5.18
N GLY A 467 11.98 -23.94 -6.04
CA GLY A 467 10.59 -23.60 -5.72
C GLY A 467 10.22 -22.13 -5.95
N PHE A 468 11.20 -21.20 -6.00
CA PHE A 468 10.90 -19.78 -6.25
C PHE A 468 10.58 -19.56 -7.73
N ASP A 469 9.32 -19.23 -8.02
CA ASP A 469 8.82 -19.04 -9.38
C ASP A 469 9.14 -17.62 -9.91
N LYS A 470 9.60 -17.53 -11.16
CA LYS A 470 9.82 -16.26 -11.89
C LYS A 470 8.53 -15.49 -12.19
N ARG A 471 7.36 -15.99 -11.79
CA ARG A 471 6.13 -15.20 -11.73
C ARG A 471 6.19 -14.20 -10.58
N TYR A 472 6.78 -14.56 -9.44
CA TYR A 472 6.84 -13.72 -8.24
C TYR A 472 8.23 -13.16 -7.96
N TRP A 473 9.29 -13.90 -8.31
CA TRP A 473 10.65 -13.58 -7.88
C TRP A 473 11.56 -13.15 -9.01
N ARG A 474 12.47 -12.22 -8.71
CA ARG A 474 13.58 -11.77 -9.55
C ARG A 474 14.87 -11.77 -8.71
N GLN A 475 16.00 -11.68 -9.40
CA GLN A 475 17.30 -11.48 -8.78
C GLN A 475 18.17 -10.62 -9.69
N ASN A 476 18.89 -9.67 -9.08
CA ASN A 476 19.81 -8.77 -9.74
C ASN A 476 20.86 -8.34 -8.71
N SER A 477 22.15 -8.40 -9.04
CA SER A 477 23.24 -8.06 -8.11
C SER A 477 23.19 -6.60 -7.61
N ALA A 478 22.54 -5.71 -8.35
CA ALA A 478 22.37 -4.31 -7.99
C ALA A 478 21.11 -4.03 -7.14
N ILE A 479 20.22 -5.00 -6.96
CA ILE A 479 18.94 -4.82 -6.25
C ILE A 479 18.93 -5.75 -5.05
N ASN A 480 18.41 -5.29 -3.91
CA ASN A 480 18.25 -6.10 -2.70
C ASN A 480 19.56 -6.77 -2.23
N GLY A 481 20.72 -6.13 -2.43
CA GLY A 481 22.03 -6.72 -2.12
C GLY A 481 22.32 -8.03 -2.88
N GLY A 482 21.70 -8.25 -4.04
CA GLY A 482 21.82 -9.47 -4.82
C GLY A 482 20.91 -10.62 -4.38
N TYR A 483 20.17 -10.48 -3.27
CA TYR A 483 19.19 -11.48 -2.83
C TYR A 483 17.95 -11.50 -3.74
N PRO A 484 17.19 -12.61 -3.78
CA PRO A 484 15.92 -12.66 -4.49
C PRO A 484 14.96 -11.57 -3.98
N PHE A 485 14.24 -10.92 -4.88
CA PHE A 485 13.26 -9.90 -4.52
C PHE A 485 11.97 -10.09 -5.32
N LEU A 486 10.88 -9.50 -4.84
CA LEU A 486 9.57 -9.64 -5.46
C LEU A 486 9.49 -8.78 -6.73
N ARG A 487 9.07 -9.40 -7.83
CA ARG A 487 8.96 -8.78 -9.15
C ARG A 487 8.05 -7.55 -9.13
N ASP A 488 6.93 -7.67 -8.43
CA ASP A 488 5.84 -6.69 -8.46
C ASP A 488 5.89 -5.72 -7.28
N ASN A 489 6.77 -6.01 -6.31
CA ASN A 489 7.03 -5.22 -5.12
C ASN A 489 8.54 -5.22 -4.84
N PRO A 490 9.38 -4.66 -5.75
CA PRO A 490 10.82 -4.61 -5.54
C PRO A 490 11.18 -3.64 -4.39
N PRO A 491 12.29 -3.88 -3.68
CA PRO A 491 12.79 -2.91 -2.72
C PRO A 491 13.13 -1.58 -3.41
N GLN A 492 12.75 -0.47 -2.77
CA GLN A 492 13.09 0.86 -3.24
C GLN A 492 14.60 1.10 -3.10
N GLN A 493 15.22 1.67 -4.14
CA GLN A 493 16.68 1.92 -4.22
C GLN A 493 17.09 3.20 -3.51
#